data_AF-A0A2E4Y6Y7-F1
#
_entry.id   AF-A0A2E4Y6Y7-F1
#
_cell.length_a   1.000
_cell.length_b   1.000
_cell.length_c   1.000
_cell.angle_alpha   90.00
_cell.angle_beta   90.00
_cell.angle_gamma   90.00
#
_symmetry.space_group_name_H-M   'P 1'
#
loop_
_entity.id
_entity.type
_entity.pdbx_description
1 polymer ?
#
loop_
_entity_poly.entity_id
_entity_poly.type
_entity_poly.pdbx_seq_one_letter_code
_entity_poly.pdbx_strand_id
1 'polypeptide(L)'
;MTKESGLYKKDELFLTEREKETMALDSETPVEILLKLAFDPSEKVRALVGINRNTPEAILIELKKDSSELVKRIATYSMGQRIFKNKENN
;
A
#
# COMPACT_ATOMS: atom_id res chain seq x y z
N MET A 1 -1.33 10.48 24.01
CA MET A 1 -2.42 9.49 24.00
C MET A 1 -2.17 8.55 22.82
N THR A 2 -1.29 7.58 23.03
CA THR A 2 -0.92 6.57 22.03
C THR A 2 -2.13 5.68 21.82
N LYS A 3 -2.77 5.77 20.66
CA LYS A 3 -3.72 4.74 20.26
C LYS A 3 -2.90 3.46 20.13
N GLU A 4 -2.98 2.63 21.14
CA GLU A 4 -2.65 1.21 21.04
C GLU A 4 -3.52 0.66 19.92
N SER A 5 -2.99 0.64 18.69
CA SER A 5 -3.56 -0.03 17.53
C SER A 5 -3.39 -1.54 17.71
N GLY A 6 -4.02 -2.06 18.76
CA GLY A 6 -4.18 -3.49 18.96
C GLY A 6 -5.09 -4.04 17.88
N LEU A 7 -4.51 -4.51 16.77
CA LEU A 7 -5.17 -5.49 15.88
C LEU A 7 -4.24 -6.19 14.87
N TYR A 8 -2.91 -6.06 14.96
CA TYR A 8 -2.01 -6.83 14.11
C TYR A 8 -1.07 -7.69 14.95
N LYS A 9 -1.63 -8.79 15.48
CA LYS A 9 -0.79 -9.87 16.02
C LYS A 9 0.08 -10.38 14.88
N LYS A 10 1.39 -10.17 15.03
CA LYS A 10 2.42 -10.22 13.98
C LYS A 10 2.57 -11.56 13.27
N ASP A 11 2.00 -12.64 13.81
CA ASP A 11 2.49 -13.98 13.51
C ASP A 11 1.49 -14.90 12.79
N GLU A 12 0.19 -14.58 12.74
CA GLU A 12 -0.81 -15.35 11.98
C GLU A 12 -1.88 -14.42 11.38
N LEU A 13 -1.66 -14.01 10.13
CA LEU A 13 -2.48 -13.03 9.42
C LEU A 13 -3.76 -13.68 8.84
N PHE A 14 -4.69 -14.13 9.68
CA PHE A 14 -6.06 -14.38 9.22
C PHE A 14 -6.83 -13.05 9.16
N LEU A 15 -6.42 -12.17 8.23
CA LEU A 15 -7.19 -10.98 7.91
C LEU A 15 -8.28 -11.32 6.92
N THR A 16 -9.50 -10.85 7.20
CA THR A 16 -10.58 -10.83 6.22
C THR A 16 -10.23 -9.89 5.07
N GLU A 17 -10.81 -10.11 3.89
CA GLU A 17 -10.60 -9.22 2.72
C GLU A 17 -10.89 -7.75 3.07
N ARG A 18 -11.92 -7.50 3.89
CA ARG A 18 -12.27 -6.13 4.30
C ARG A 18 -11.22 -5.47 5.19
N GLU A 19 -10.61 -6.22 6.09
CA GLU A 19 -9.53 -5.72 6.94
C GLU A 19 -8.30 -5.41 6.10
N LYS A 20 -7.94 -6.29 5.17
CA LYS A 20 -6.83 -6.04 4.23
C LYS A 20 -7.05 -4.78 3.40
N GLU A 21 -8.26 -4.60 2.85
CA GLU A 21 -8.60 -3.39 2.11
C GLU A 21 -8.48 -2.12 2.97
N THR A 22 -8.95 -2.19 4.21
CA THR A 22 -8.89 -1.07 5.16
C THR A 22 -7.43 -0.70 5.45
N MET A 23 -6.60 -1.70 5.73
CA MET A 23 -5.18 -1.50 6.01
C MET A 23 -4.41 -1.01 4.79
N ALA A 24 -4.72 -1.54 3.61
CA ALA A 24 -4.05 -1.14 2.38
C ALA A 24 -4.21 0.36 2.12
N LEU A 25 -5.35 0.95 2.50
CA LEU A 25 -5.62 2.39 2.37
C LEU A 25 -5.20 3.25 3.56
N ASP A 26 -5.07 2.67 4.76
CA ASP A 26 -4.75 3.43 5.97
C ASP A 26 -3.31 3.96 5.93
N SER A 27 -3.15 5.27 6.13
CA SER A 27 -1.84 5.93 6.15
C SER A 27 -0.99 5.49 7.33
N GLU A 28 -1.61 5.05 8.43
CA GLU A 28 -0.89 4.61 9.63
C GLU A 28 -0.45 3.14 9.55
N THR A 29 -0.80 2.42 8.47
CA THR A 29 -0.39 1.03 8.29
C THR A 29 1.14 0.95 8.17
N PRO A 30 1.80 0.13 9.01
CA PRO A 30 3.24 -0.06 8.93
C PRO A 30 3.68 -0.58 7.56
N VAL A 31 4.86 -0.14 7.12
CA VAL A 31 5.45 -0.50 5.83
C VAL A 31 5.56 -2.02 5.65
N GLU A 32 5.88 -2.75 6.72
CA GLU A 32 6.00 -4.21 6.68
C GLU A 32 4.68 -4.89 6.34
N ILE A 33 3.55 -4.30 6.74
CA ILE A 33 2.23 -4.84 6.39
C ILE A 33 1.84 -4.42 4.98
N LEU A 34 2.11 -3.18 4.57
CA LEU A 34 1.91 -2.75 3.18
C LEU A 34 2.71 -3.65 2.22
N LEU A 35 3.92 -4.07 2.61
CA LEU A 35 4.73 -5.01 1.83
C LEU A 35 4.04 -6.37 1.68
N LYS A 36 3.48 -6.92 2.77
CA LYS A 36 2.71 -8.18 2.68
C LYS A 36 1.48 -8.03 1.78
N LEU A 37 0.73 -6.94 1.93
CA LEU A 37 -0.48 -6.66 1.17
C LEU A 37 -0.19 -6.38 -0.32
N ALA A 38 1.01 -5.89 -0.66
CA ALA A 38 1.45 -5.70 -2.04
C ALA A 38 1.56 -7.02 -2.84
N PHE A 39 1.62 -8.17 -2.16
CA PHE A 39 1.63 -9.49 -2.77
C PHE A 39 0.34 -10.28 -2.47
N ASP A 40 -0.71 -9.61 -1.98
CA ASP A 40 -1.98 -10.28 -1.69
C ASP A 40 -2.61 -10.83 -2.99
N PRO A 41 -3.23 -12.02 -2.98
CA PRO A 41 -3.90 -12.57 -4.16
C PRO A 41 -4.98 -11.65 -4.74
N SER A 42 -5.62 -10.84 -3.90
CA SER A 42 -6.65 -9.88 -4.31
C SER A 42 -6.05 -8.71 -5.07
N GLU A 43 -6.38 -8.59 -6.36
CA GLU A 43 -6.00 -7.44 -7.19
C GLU A 43 -6.42 -6.12 -6.53
N LYS A 44 -7.61 -6.11 -5.92
CA LYS A 44 -8.14 -4.92 -5.24
C LYS A 44 -7.25 -4.51 -4.08
N VAL A 45 -6.82 -5.44 -3.22
CA VAL A 45 -5.91 -5.15 -2.11
C VAL A 45 -4.59 -4.56 -2.63
N ARG A 46 -3.97 -5.17 -3.65
CA ARG A 46 -2.72 -4.67 -4.25
C ARG A 46 -2.88 -3.27 -4.85
N ALA A 47 -4.00 -3.02 -5.54
CA ALA A 47 -4.32 -1.69 -6.07
C ALA A 47 -4.46 -0.63 -4.97
N LEU A 48 -5.11 -0.98 -3.84
CA LEU A 48 -5.25 -0.08 -2.70
C LEU A 48 -3.90 0.25 -2.05
N VAL A 49 -2.98 -0.72 -1.98
CA VAL A 49 -1.59 -0.44 -1.55
C VAL A 49 -0.93 0.58 -2.48
N GLY A 50 -1.13 0.47 -3.80
CA GLY A 50 -0.62 1.45 -4.76
C GLY A 50 -1.22 2.85 -4.60
N ILE A 51 -2.48 2.95 -4.18
CA ILE A 51 -3.19 4.22 -3.92
C ILE A 51 -2.70 4.89 -2.63
N ASN A 52 -2.28 4.10 -1.64
CA ASN A 52 -1.88 4.63 -0.35
C ASN A 52 -0.64 5.52 -0.46
N ARG A 53 -0.82 6.78 -0.05
CA ARG A 53 0.19 7.84 -0.08
C ARG A 53 1.45 7.51 0.71
N ASN A 54 1.37 6.63 1.70
CA ASN A 54 2.49 6.24 2.56
C ASN A 54 3.23 4.98 2.06
N THR A 55 2.74 4.32 1.01
CA THR A 55 3.40 3.15 0.41
C THR A 55 4.78 3.50 -0.14
N PRO A 56 5.90 3.01 0.41
CA PRO A 56 7.22 3.43 -0.04
C PRO A 56 7.47 3.18 -1.53
N GLU A 57 8.39 3.96 -2.11
CA GLU A 57 8.72 3.86 -3.53
C GLU A 57 9.16 2.45 -3.94
N ALA A 58 9.91 1.76 -3.09
CA ALA A 58 10.32 0.38 -3.32
C ALA A 58 9.12 -0.57 -3.53
N ILE A 59 8.02 -0.39 -2.78
CA ILE A 59 6.81 -1.19 -2.97
C ILE A 59 6.11 -0.81 -4.28
N LEU A 60 6.02 0.49 -4.61
CA LEU A 60 5.45 0.93 -5.89
C LEU A 60 6.23 0.40 -7.10
N ILE A 61 7.56 0.28 -7.00
CA ILE A 61 8.40 -0.33 -8.04
C ILE A 61 8.04 -1.80 -8.25
N GLU A 62 7.77 -2.55 -7.19
CA GLU A 62 7.30 -3.94 -7.31
C GLU A 62 5.90 -4.01 -7.92
N LEU A 63 4.97 -3.14 -7.50
CA LEU A 63 3.61 -3.08 -8.08
C LEU A 63 3.60 -2.68 -9.57
N LYS A 64 4.65 -2.01 -10.09
CA LYS A 64 4.80 -1.76 -11.53
C LYS A 64 5.11 -3.02 -12.35
N LYS A 65 5.51 -4.11 -11.70
CA LYS A 65 5.75 -5.42 -12.31
C LYS A 65 4.55 -6.36 -12.14
N ASP A 66 3.45 -5.89 -11.52
CA ASP A 66 2.26 -6.69 -11.26
C ASP A 66 1.64 -7.24 -12.54
N SER A 67 1.02 -8.42 -12.45
CA SER A 67 0.32 -9.03 -13.58
C SER A 67 -0.93 -8.25 -13.98
N SER A 68 -1.54 -7.52 -13.04
CA SER A 68 -2.70 -6.67 -13.30
C SER A 68 -2.30 -5.34 -13.92
N GLU A 69 -2.92 -5.02 -15.07
CA GLU A 69 -2.76 -3.73 -15.73
C GLU A 69 -3.25 -2.56 -14.86
N LEU A 70 -4.31 -2.77 -14.06
CA LEU A 70 -4.83 -1.75 -13.15
C LEU A 70 -3.78 -1.40 -12.09
N VAL A 71 -3.19 -2.41 -11.45
CA VAL A 71 -2.18 -2.22 -10.40
C VAL A 71 -0.95 -1.49 -10.95
N LYS A 72 -0.44 -1.89 -12.13
CA LYS A 72 0.69 -1.22 -12.79
C LYS A 72 0.44 0.26 -13.07
N ARG A 73 -0.77 0.60 -13.56
CA ARG A 73 -1.17 1.99 -13.84
C ARG A 73 -1.24 2.83 -12.58
N ILE A 74 -1.86 2.30 -11.53
CA ILE A 74 -1.93 2.96 -10.22
C ILE A 74 -0.51 3.22 -9.69
N ALA A 75 0.36 2.21 -9.68
CA ALA A 75 1.72 2.35 -9.17
C ALA A 75 2.52 3.41 -9.95
N THR A 76 2.39 3.43 -11.29
CA THR A 76 3.02 4.43 -12.15
C THR A 76 2.50 5.84 -11.86
N TYR A 77 1.19 6.01 -11.72
CA TYR A 77 0.56 7.29 -11.38
C TYR A 77 0.99 7.79 -10.00
N SER A 78 0.98 6.91 -8.99
CA SER A 78 1.39 7.23 -7.62
C SER A 78 2.86 7.67 -7.53
N MET A 79 3.76 7.03 -8.30
CA MET A 79 5.15 7.50 -8.40
C MET A 79 5.23 8.89 -9.06
N GLY A 80 4.48 9.12 -10.13
CA GLY A 80 4.44 10.42 -10.82
C GLY A 80 4.01 11.57 -9.91
N GLN A 81 2.97 11.35 -9.09
CA GLN A 81 2.49 12.37 -8.15
C GLN A 81 3.52 12.78 -7.08
N ARG A 82 4.44 11.88 -6.70
CA ARG A 82 5.52 12.20 -5.74
C ARG A 82 6.57 13.11 -6.34
N ILE A 83 6.84 12.97 -7.63
CA ILE A 83 7.82 13.80 -8.35
C ILE A 83 7.34 15.25 -8.42
N PHE A 84 6.04 15.49 -8.61
CA PHE A 84 5.48 16.84 -8.68
C PHE A 84 5.48 17.55 -7.31
N LYS A 85 5.13 16.84 -6.23
CA LYS A 85 5.07 17.45 -4.89
C LYS A 85 6.45 17.87 -4.35
N ASN A 86 7.53 17.21 -4.77
CA ASN A 86 8.89 17.58 -4.38
C ASN A 86 9.44 18.82 -5.14
N LYS A 87 8.80 19.22 -6.26
CA LYS A 87 9.20 20.41 -7.02
C LYS A 87 8.55 21.70 -6.53
N GLU A 88 7.41 21.65 -5.86
CA GLU A 88 6.72 22.85 -5.33
C GLU A 88 7.23 23.30 -3.95
N ASN A 89 8.13 22.53 -3.34
CA ASN A 89 8.70 22.82 -2.01
C ASN A 89 10.16 23.31 -2.05
N ASN A 90 10.64 23.79 -3.21
CA ASN A 90 12.03 24.23 -3.40
C ASN A 90 12.10 25.63 -4.01
#